data_AF-A0AAX3NPZ3-F1
#
_entry.id   AF-A0AAX3NPZ3-F1
#
_cell.length_a   1.000
_cell.length_b   1.000
_cell.length_c   1.000
_cell.angle_alpha   90.00
_cell.angle_beta   90.00
_cell.angle_gamma   90.00
#
_symmetry.space_group_name_H-M   'P 1'
#
loop_
_entity.id
_entity.type
_entity.pdbx_description
1 polymer ?
#
loop_
_entity_poly.entity_id
_entity_poly.type
_entity_poly.pdbx_seq_one_letter_code
_entity_poly.pdbx_strand_id
1 'polypeptide(L)'
;MQQRRAFALLTLGSLLLAPCTYASGEAPLTAAVDGIIQPMLKAYRIPGMAVAVLKDGKAHYFNYGVANRESGQRVSEQTLFEIGSVSKTLTATLGAYAAVKGGFELDDKVSQHAPWLKGSALDGVTMAELATYSAGGLPLQFPDEVDSNDKMRTYYRSWSPVYPAGTHRQYSNPSIGLFGHLAANSLGQPFEQLMSQTLLPKLGLHHTYIQVPESAMVNYAYGYSKEDKPVRVTPGVLAAEAYGIKTGSADLLKFAEANMGYQGDAAVKSAIALTHTGFYSVGDMTQGLGWESYAYPVTEQTLLAGNAPAVSFQANPVTRFAVPKAMGEQRLYNKTGSTGGFGAYVAFVPARGIAIVMLANRNYPIEARVKAAHAILSQLAE
;
A
#
# COMPACT_ATOMS: atom_id res chain seq x y z
N MET A 1 63.17 -29.44 -67.89
CA MET A 1 62.73 -30.31 -66.76
C MET A 1 63.70 -30.03 -65.62
N GLN A 2 63.38 -29.58 -64.41
CA GLN A 2 62.18 -29.67 -63.57
C GLN A 2 62.19 -28.49 -62.55
N GLN A 3 61.01 -27.88 -62.43
CA GLN A 3 60.32 -27.43 -61.21
C GLN A 3 60.95 -26.38 -60.26
N ARG A 4 60.39 -25.16 -60.38
CA ARG A 4 60.35 -24.10 -59.36
C ARG A 4 59.40 -24.50 -58.21
N ARG A 5 59.86 -24.40 -56.96
CA ARG A 5 59.01 -24.51 -55.75
C ARG A 5 58.46 -23.13 -55.42
N ALA A 6 57.13 -23.00 -55.42
CA ALA A 6 56.43 -21.84 -54.89
C ALA A 6 56.04 -22.10 -53.44
N PHE A 7 56.47 -21.22 -52.53
CA PHE A 7 56.01 -21.16 -51.15
C PHE A 7 54.64 -20.46 -51.12
N ALA A 8 53.61 -21.16 -50.66
CA ALA A 8 52.31 -20.56 -50.36
C ALA A 8 52.29 -20.13 -48.88
N LEU A 9 52.24 -18.81 -48.62
CA LEU A 9 51.91 -18.27 -47.31
C LEU A 9 50.39 -18.41 -47.09
N LEU A 10 49.99 -19.20 -46.10
CA LEU A 10 48.64 -19.22 -45.56
C LEU A 10 48.52 -18.15 -44.47
N THR A 11 47.89 -17.02 -44.79
CA THR A 11 47.42 -16.05 -43.81
C THR A 11 46.11 -16.54 -43.19
N LEU A 12 46.14 -17.02 -41.96
CA LEU A 12 44.93 -17.27 -41.16
C LEU A 12 44.34 -15.93 -40.73
N GLY A 13 43.21 -15.55 -41.35
CA GLY A 13 42.38 -14.44 -40.89
C GLY A 13 41.53 -14.88 -39.70
N SER A 14 41.90 -14.47 -38.49
CA SER A 14 41.09 -14.61 -37.29
C SER A 14 39.96 -13.58 -37.31
N LEU A 15 38.73 -14.04 -37.61
CA LEU A 15 37.50 -13.27 -37.36
C LEU A 15 37.28 -13.14 -35.86
N LEU A 16 37.51 -11.93 -35.33
CA LEU A 16 37.04 -11.52 -34.01
C LEU A 16 35.53 -11.32 -34.08
N LEU A 17 34.77 -12.34 -33.68
CA LEU A 17 33.35 -12.21 -33.33
C LEU A 17 33.27 -11.45 -32.01
N ALA A 18 33.02 -10.14 -32.08
CA ALA A 18 32.66 -9.36 -30.92
C ALA A 18 31.29 -9.85 -30.40
N PRO A 19 31.15 -10.24 -29.13
CA PRO A 19 29.84 -10.54 -28.58
C PRO A 19 29.06 -9.23 -28.50
N CYS A 20 28.00 -9.11 -29.31
CA CYS A 20 26.93 -8.15 -29.06
C CYS A 20 26.29 -8.50 -27.71
N THR A 21 26.76 -7.87 -26.64
CA THR A 21 26.04 -7.82 -25.38
C THR A 21 24.78 -6.99 -25.61
N TYR A 22 23.65 -7.67 -25.83
CA TYR A 22 22.34 -7.04 -25.75
C TYR A 22 22.17 -6.41 -24.37
N ALA A 23 22.22 -5.09 -24.29
CA ALA A 23 21.85 -4.30 -23.11
C ALA A 23 20.33 -4.42 -22.90
N SER A 24 19.88 -5.59 -22.47
CA SER A 24 18.47 -5.99 -22.38
C SER A 24 18.04 -6.12 -20.93
N GLY A 25 17.87 -4.98 -20.25
CA GLY A 25 17.28 -4.99 -18.91
C GLY A 25 17.04 -3.61 -18.30
N GLU A 26 18.06 -2.76 -18.27
CA GLU A 26 17.99 -1.51 -17.47
C GLU A 26 17.58 -0.27 -18.29
N ALA A 27 18.11 -0.13 -19.51
CA ALA A 27 17.69 0.95 -20.43
C ALA A 27 16.22 0.84 -20.88
N PRO A 28 15.67 -0.36 -21.17
CA PRO A 28 14.25 -0.52 -21.51
C PRO A 28 13.31 -0.15 -20.35
N LEU A 29 13.64 -0.56 -19.11
CA LEU A 29 12.82 -0.25 -17.94
C LEU A 29 12.76 1.25 -17.64
N THR A 30 13.90 1.94 -17.74
CA THR A 30 13.94 3.40 -17.54
C THR A 30 13.06 4.12 -18.57
N ALA A 31 13.22 3.80 -19.85
CA ALA A 31 12.43 4.42 -20.92
C ALA A 31 10.93 4.16 -20.76
N ALA A 32 10.56 2.96 -20.30
CA ALA A 32 9.18 2.59 -20.02
C ALA A 32 8.56 3.41 -18.90
N VAL A 33 9.22 3.47 -17.75
CA VAL A 33 8.73 4.22 -16.59
C VAL A 33 8.68 5.71 -16.94
N ASP A 34 9.70 6.27 -17.56
CA ASP A 34 9.71 7.68 -17.98
C ASP A 34 8.59 8.01 -18.96
N GLY A 35 8.38 7.17 -19.98
CA GLY A 35 7.34 7.35 -20.99
C GLY A 35 5.93 7.33 -20.42
N ILE A 36 5.71 6.65 -19.30
CA ILE A 36 4.42 6.58 -18.60
C ILE A 36 4.27 7.72 -17.58
N ILE A 37 5.30 7.96 -16.77
CA ILE A 37 5.23 8.88 -15.63
C ILE A 37 5.31 10.34 -16.06
N GLN A 38 6.20 10.71 -16.98
CA GLN A 38 6.40 12.12 -17.35
C GLN A 38 5.13 12.80 -17.93
N PRO A 39 4.36 12.16 -18.84
CA PRO A 39 3.09 12.72 -19.31
C PRO A 39 2.09 12.91 -18.17
N MET A 40 2.04 11.98 -17.22
CA MET A 40 1.16 12.05 -16.06
C MET A 40 1.53 13.22 -15.13
N LEU A 41 2.83 13.46 -14.89
CA LEU A 41 3.30 14.62 -14.11
C LEU A 41 2.81 15.93 -14.72
N LYS A 42 2.93 16.05 -16.05
CA LYS A 42 2.47 17.24 -16.80
C LYS A 42 0.95 17.39 -16.75
N ALA A 43 0.20 16.33 -17.04
CA ALA A 43 -1.26 16.35 -17.10
C ALA A 43 -1.89 16.80 -15.78
N TYR A 44 -1.34 16.37 -14.65
CA TYR A 44 -1.88 16.68 -13.33
C TYR A 44 -1.09 17.74 -12.57
N ARG A 45 -0.08 18.38 -13.19
CA ARG A 45 0.80 19.38 -12.55
C ARG A 45 1.40 18.86 -11.23
N ILE A 46 1.83 17.60 -11.23
CA ILE A 46 2.42 16.95 -10.04
C ILE A 46 3.79 17.58 -9.79
N PRO A 47 4.02 18.22 -8.63
CA PRO A 47 5.29 18.88 -8.32
C PRO A 47 6.47 17.90 -8.23
N GLY A 48 6.25 16.76 -7.59
CA GLY A 48 7.25 15.71 -7.44
C GLY A 48 6.63 14.34 -7.20
N MET A 49 7.34 13.30 -7.65
CA MET A 49 6.94 11.92 -7.52
C MET A 49 8.15 11.03 -7.33
N ALA A 50 8.07 10.09 -6.38
CA ALA A 50 9.00 8.98 -6.24
C ALA A 50 8.31 7.70 -6.71
N VAL A 51 8.94 7.00 -7.64
CA VAL A 51 8.51 5.68 -8.12
C VAL A 51 9.60 4.68 -7.75
N ALA A 52 9.21 3.55 -7.16
CA ALA A 52 10.11 2.44 -6.89
C ALA A 52 9.50 1.17 -7.44
N VAL A 53 10.28 0.36 -8.15
CA VAL A 53 9.83 -0.92 -8.71
C VAL A 53 10.74 -2.04 -8.24
N LEU A 54 10.16 -3.21 -8.02
CA LEU A 54 10.90 -4.45 -7.82
C LEU A 54 10.74 -5.32 -9.06
N LYS A 55 11.84 -5.89 -9.53
CA LYS A 55 11.87 -6.91 -10.58
C LYS A 55 12.99 -7.90 -10.28
N ASP A 56 12.66 -9.18 -10.21
CA ASP A 56 13.61 -10.27 -9.98
C ASP A 56 14.52 -10.03 -8.75
N GLY A 57 13.93 -9.49 -7.68
CA GLY A 57 14.62 -9.18 -6.42
C GLY A 57 15.51 -7.94 -6.45
N LYS A 58 15.46 -7.12 -7.52
CA LYS A 58 16.20 -5.87 -7.65
C LYS A 58 15.27 -4.66 -7.59
N ALA A 59 15.59 -3.72 -6.71
CA ALA A 59 14.89 -2.45 -6.60
C ALA A 59 15.44 -1.43 -7.60
N HIS A 60 14.56 -0.71 -8.30
CA HIS A 60 14.90 0.41 -9.16
C HIS A 60 14.10 1.64 -8.75
N TYR A 61 14.75 2.80 -8.71
CA TYR A 61 14.18 4.05 -8.21
C TYR A 61 14.17 5.14 -9.29
N PHE A 62 13.02 5.78 -9.47
CA PHE A 62 12.81 6.86 -10.42
C PHE A 62 12.21 8.07 -9.70
N ASN A 63 12.94 9.17 -9.67
CA ASN A 63 12.61 10.34 -8.87
C ASN A 63 12.42 11.57 -9.75
N TYR A 64 11.26 12.22 -9.62
CA TYR A 64 10.84 13.31 -10.48
C TYR A 64 10.50 14.56 -9.68
N GLY A 65 10.88 15.72 -10.21
CA GLY A 65 10.43 17.01 -9.69
C GLY A 65 10.96 17.36 -8.30
N VAL A 66 10.12 18.02 -7.51
CA VAL A 66 10.50 18.63 -6.22
C VAL A 66 9.57 18.20 -5.08
N ALA A 67 10.16 17.94 -3.91
CA ALA A 67 9.46 17.68 -2.65
C ALA A 67 8.83 18.95 -2.08
N ASN A 68 9.45 20.11 -2.34
CA ASN A 68 8.98 21.44 -1.97
C ASN A 68 9.36 22.44 -3.09
N ARG A 69 8.35 23.12 -3.65
CA ARG A 69 8.52 24.17 -4.67
C ARG A 69 9.23 25.41 -4.15
N GLU A 70 9.07 25.76 -2.88
CA GLU A 70 9.70 26.96 -2.29
C GLU A 70 11.20 26.77 -2.09
N SER A 71 11.61 25.63 -1.51
CA SER A 71 13.04 25.34 -1.32
C SER A 71 13.72 24.77 -2.56
N GLY A 72 12.94 24.32 -3.56
CA GLY A 72 13.46 23.61 -4.74
C GLY A 72 14.03 22.22 -4.45
N GLN A 73 13.83 21.69 -3.23
CA GLN A 73 14.36 20.38 -2.83
C GLN A 73 13.86 19.29 -3.78
N ARG A 74 14.79 18.54 -4.37
CA ARG A 74 14.48 17.44 -5.29
C ARG A 74 13.88 16.26 -4.55
N VAL A 75 12.97 15.55 -5.22
CA VAL A 75 12.53 14.25 -4.74
C VAL A 75 13.66 13.24 -4.84
N SER A 76 13.76 12.38 -3.83
CA SER A 76 14.56 11.16 -3.78
C SER A 76 13.72 10.01 -3.22
N GLU A 77 14.26 8.80 -3.22
CA GLU A 77 13.64 7.62 -2.61
C GLU A 77 13.49 7.72 -1.08
N GLN A 78 14.21 8.66 -0.47
CA GLN A 78 14.16 8.99 0.96
C GLN A 78 13.17 10.11 1.30
N THR A 79 12.62 10.80 0.29
CA THR A 79 11.63 11.85 0.51
C THR A 79 10.37 11.24 1.14
N LEU A 80 9.96 11.77 2.29
CA LEU A 80 8.79 11.30 3.01
C LEU A 80 7.54 11.91 2.39
N PHE A 81 6.62 11.05 1.96
CA PHE A 81 5.29 11.43 1.48
C PHE A 81 4.22 10.92 2.45
N GLU A 82 3.11 11.63 2.56
CA GLU A 82 1.91 11.11 3.21
C GLU A 82 1.27 10.06 2.31
N ILE A 83 1.17 8.81 2.78
CA ILE A 83 0.64 7.71 1.95
C ILE A 83 -0.86 7.50 2.14
N GLY A 84 -1.49 8.31 2.98
CA GLY A 84 -2.92 8.27 3.28
C GLY A 84 -3.37 6.85 3.60
N SER A 85 -4.44 6.40 2.94
CA SER A 85 -5.03 5.06 3.16
C SER A 85 -4.12 3.86 2.87
N VAL A 86 -2.93 4.01 2.29
CA VAL A 86 -1.96 2.90 2.25
C VAL A 86 -1.52 2.54 3.68
N SER A 87 -1.57 3.47 4.64
CA SER A 87 -1.31 3.25 6.08
C SER A 87 -2.09 2.07 6.65
N LYS A 88 -3.29 1.80 6.13
CA LYS A 88 -4.15 0.69 6.56
C LYS A 88 -3.54 -0.68 6.36
N THR A 89 -2.59 -0.83 5.44
CA THR A 89 -1.85 -2.08 5.24
C THR A 89 -0.89 -2.35 6.39
N LEU A 90 -0.26 -1.31 6.95
CA LEU A 90 0.55 -1.39 8.16
C LEU A 90 -0.34 -1.58 9.41
N THR A 91 -1.48 -0.89 9.51
CA THR A 91 -2.48 -1.12 10.56
C THR A 91 -3.01 -2.55 10.55
N ALA A 92 -3.30 -3.10 9.36
CA ALA A 92 -3.71 -4.49 9.19
C ALA A 92 -2.60 -5.46 9.60
N THR A 93 -1.35 -5.17 9.25
CA THR A 93 -0.20 -5.99 9.67
C THR A 93 -0.01 -5.95 11.19
N LEU A 94 -0.20 -4.78 11.84
CA LEU A 94 -0.16 -4.65 13.29
C LEU A 94 -1.30 -5.44 13.95
N GLY A 95 -2.51 -5.35 13.41
CA GLY A 95 -3.65 -6.12 13.90
C GLY A 95 -3.45 -7.62 13.76
N ALA A 96 -2.96 -8.07 12.60
CA ALA A 96 -2.59 -9.45 12.36
C ALA A 96 -1.47 -9.92 13.31
N TYR A 97 -0.48 -9.07 13.59
CA TYR A 97 0.57 -9.36 14.57
C TYR A 97 0.00 -9.53 15.97
N ALA A 98 -0.94 -8.67 16.40
CA ALA A 98 -1.61 -8.82 17.68
C ALA A 98 -2.43 -10.12 17.77
N ALA A 99 -3.12 -10.52 16.70
CA ALA A 99 -3.79 -11.82 16.63
C ALA A 99 -2.80 -13.00 16.75
N VAL A 100 -1.68 -12.95 16.01
CA VAL A 100 -0.60 -13.95 16.11
C VAL A 100 0.02 -14.02 17.51
N LYS A 101 0.03 -12.91 18.25
CA LYS A 101 0.48 -12.86 19.65
C LYS A 101 -0.58 -13.28 20.67
N GLY A 102 -1.77 -13.71 20.22
CA GLY A 102 -2.85 -14.17 21.08
C GLY A 102 -3.64 -13.04 21.75
N GLY A 103 -3.57 -11.81 21.22
CA GLY A 103 -4.36 -10.69 21.73
C GLY A 103 -5.85 -10.83 21.43
N PHE A 104 -6.19 -11.37 20.27
CA PHE A 104 -7.57 -11.65 19.84
C PHE A 104 -7.60 -12.67 18.70
N GLU A 105 -8.76 -13.29 18.48
CA GLU A 105 -9.09 -14.05 17.27
C GLU A 105 -9.92 -13.19 16.31
N LEU A 106 -9.78 -13.40 14.99
CA LEU A 106 -10.43 -12.55 13.99
C LEU A 106 -11.97 -12.58 14.05
N ASP A 107 -12.55 -13.66 14.55
CA ASP A 107 -13.99 -13.88 14.75
C ASP A 107 -14.51 -13.48 16.15
N ASP A 108 -13.61 -13.05 17.03
CA ASP A 108 -13.96 -12.44 18.32
C ASP A 108 -14.88 -11.26 18.10
N LYS A 109 -15.82 -11.10 19.03
CA LYS A 109 -16.72 -9.95 19.04
C LYS A 109 -15.98 -8.73 19.50
N VAL A 110 -16.21 -7.60 18.84
CA VAL A 110 -15.51 -6.33 19.12
C VAL A 110 -15.60 -5.95 20.61
N SER A 111 -16.74 -6.17 21.25
CA SER A 111 -16.94 -5.82 22.67
C SER A 111 -16.27 -6.75 23.67
N GLN A 112 -15.73 -7.90 23.25
CA GLN A 112 -14.81 -8.70 24.07
C GLN A 112 -13.50 -7.95 24.31
N HIS A 113 -13.06 -7.17 23.30
CA HIS A 113 -11.84 -6.35 23.33
C HIS A 113 -12.09 -4.88 23.69
N ALA A 114 -13.36 -4.50 23.81
CA ALA A 114 -13.82 -3.17 24.16
C ALA A 114 -15.01 -3.24 25.11
N PRO A 115 -14.82 -3.45 26.43
CA PRO A 115 -15.93 -3.60 27.37
C PRO A 115 -16.92 -2.42 27.38
N TRP A 116 -16.47 -1.22 26.97
CA TRP A 116 -17.30 -0.02 26.86
C TRP A 116 -18.26 -0.02 25.66
N LEU A 117 -18.15 -1.01 24.76
CA LEU A 117 -19.08 -1.26 23.66
C LEU A 117 -20.16 -2.28 24.01
N LYS A 118 -20.09 -2.95 25.17
CA LYS A 118 -21.15 -3.87 25.62
C LYS A 118 -22.52 -3.19 25.63
N GLY A 119 -23.51 -3.83 25.02
CA GLY A 119 -24.86 -3.36 24.76
C GLY A 119 -25.03 -2.53 23.47
N SER A 120 -23.96 -2.24 22.73
CA SER A 120 -24.04 -1.47 21.47
C SER A 120 -24.26 -2.36 20.25
N ALA A 121 -24.50 -1.74 19.09
CA ALA A 121 -24.59 -2.45 17.82
C ALA A 121 -23.31 -3.21 17.43
N LEU A 122 -22.15 -2.80 17.96
CA LEU A 122 -20.87 -3.46 17.70
C LEU A 122 -20.68 -4.76 18.52
N ASP A 123 -21.57 -5.09 19.45
CA ASP A 123 -21.52 -6.36 20.19
C ASP A 123 -21.65 -7.59 19.28
N GLY A 124 -22.42 -7.47 18.20
CA GLY A 124 -22.61 -8.53 17.21
C GLY A 124 -21.54 -8.56 16.11
N VAL A 125 -20.64 -7.57 16.07
CA VAL A 125 -19.64 -7.39 15.01
C VAL A 125 -18.34 -8.08 15.41
N THR A 126 -17.65 -8.68 14.43
CA THR A 126 -16.35 -9.31 14.63
C THR A 126 -15.17 -8.35 14.38
N MET A 127 -14.00 -8.68 14.93
CA MET A 127 -12.75 -7.96 14.64
C MET A 127 -12.43 -7.95 13.14
N ALA A 128 -12.65 -9.07 12.43
CA ALA A 128 -12.52 -9.16 10.99
C ALA A 128 -13.47 -8.20 10.27
N GLU A 129 -14.74 -8.15 10.66
CA GLU A 129 -15.73 -7.26 10.03
C GLU A 129 -15.41 -5.78 10.21
N LEU A 130 -14.74 -5.37 11.32
CA LEU A 130 -14.18 -4.02 11.43
C LEU A 130 -13.03 -3.80 10.45
N ALA A 131 -12.08 -4.75 10.37
CA ALA A 131 -10.91 -4.65 9.51
C ALA A 131 -11.25 -4.64 8.02
N THR A 132 -12.35 -5.31 7.65
CA THR A 132 -12.83 -5.43 6.28
C THR A 132 -14.01 -4.52 5.98
N TYR A 133 -14.25 -3.47 6.76
CA TYR A 133 -15.28 -2.45 6.48
C TYR A 133 -16.70 -3.00 6.31
N SER A 134 -16.99 -4.11 6.97
CA SER A 134 -18.25 -4.84 6.83
C SER A 134 -19.02 -4.93 8.14
N ALA A 135 -18.76 -4.03 9.09
CA ALA A 135 -19.48 -3.94 10.35
C ALA A 135 -20.98 -3.61 10.20
N GLY A 136 -21.40 -3.06 9.05
CA GLY A 136 -22.80 -2.73 8.79
C GLY A 136 -23.06 -1.24 8.47
N GLY A 137 -22.14 -0.57 7.79
CA GLY A 137 -22.35 0.80 7.30
C GLY A 137 -21.73 1.90 8.17
N LEU A 138 -20.56 1.64 8.77
CA LEU A 138 -19.74 2.72 9.30
C LEU A 138 -19.34 3.67 8.15
N PRO A 139 -19.41 5.00 8.35
CA PRO A 139 -19.17 5.99 7.31
C PRO A 139 -17.69 6.09 6.94
N LEU A 140 -17.39 6.78 5.84
CA LEU A 140 -16.01 7.00 5.36
C LEU A 140 -15.15 7.73 6.40
N GLN A 141 -15.70 8.76 7.03
CA GLN A 141 -15.07 9.59 8.06
C GLN A 141 -15.98 9.66 9.28
N PHE A 142 -15.39 9.99 10.43
CA PHE A 142 -16.20 10.46 11.55
C PHE A 142 -16.92 11.78 11.20
N PRO A 143 -18.06 12.07 11.83
CA PRO A 143 -18.57 13.44 11.90
C PRO A 143 -17.52 14.39 12.49
N ASP A 144 -17.49 15.64 12.01
CA ASP A 144 -16.46 16.62 12.39
C ASP A 144 -16.45 16.90 13.91
N GLU A 145 -17.59 16.76 14.58
CA GLU A 145 -17.70 16.97 16.02
C GLU A 145 -16.99 15.90 16.84
N VAL A 146 -16.65 14.75 16.26
CA VAL A 146 -15.93 13.64 16.92
C VAL A 146 -14.43 13.93 16.88
N ASP A 147 -14.00 14.82 17.78
CA ASP A 147 -12.65 15.36 17.85
C ASP A 147 -11.83 14.88 19.06
N SER A 148 -12.39 13.98 19.88
CA SER A 148 -11.76 13.48 21.10
C SER A 148 -12.08 12.01 21.37
N ASN A 149 -11.29 11.38 22.24
CA ASN A 149 -11.49 9.97 22.62
C ASN A 149 -12.87 9.71 23.25
N ASP A 150 -13.35 10.61 24.10
CA ASP A 150 -14.66 10.42 24.76
C ASP A 150 -15.82 10.56 23.78
N LYS A 151 -15.71 11.51 22.84
CA LYS A 151 -16.67 11.64 21.74
C LYS A 151 -16.60 10.46 20.78
N MET A 152 -15.41 9.92 20.50
CA MET A 152 -15.24 8.71 19.69
C MET A 152 -15.93 7.51 20.35
N ARG A 153 -15.71 7.30 21.65
CA ARG A 153 -16.36 6.21 22.39
C ARG A 153 -17.88 6.39 22.43
N THR A 154 -18.35 7.62 22.62
CA THR A 154 -19.79 7.95 22.54
C THR A 154 -20.35 7.64 21.16
N TYR A 155 -19.66 8.08 20.10
CA TYR A 155 -20.03 7.84 18.70
C TYR A 155 -20.25 6.35 18.43
N TYR A 156 -19.30 5.48 18.77
CA TYR A 156 -19.45 4.05 18.53
C TYR A 156 -20.54 3.40 19.39
N ARG A 157 -20.74 3.86 20.63
CA ARG A 157 -21.82 3.37 21.50
C ARG A 157 -23.20 3.74 20.97
N SER A 158 -23.34 4.90 20.33
CA SER A 158 -24.60 5.41 19.76
C SER A 158 -24.82 5.03 18.30
N TRP A 159 -23.83 4.41 17.65
CA TRP A 159 -23.92 4.06 16.24
C TRP A 159 -24.99 2.97 16.02
N SER A 160 -25.84 3.19 15.02
CA SER A 160 -26.85 2.23 14.57
C SER A 160 -26.47 1.68 13.20
N PRO A 161 -26.54 0.36 12.98
CA PRO A 161 -26.15 -0.26 11.73
C PRO A 161 -27.15 0.07 10.63
N VAL A 162 -26.63 0.34 9.43
CA VAL A 162 -27.43 0.50 8.20
C VAL A 162 -27.71 -0.86 7.56
N TYR A 163 -26.76 -1.80 7.72
CA TYR A 163 -26.83 -3.14 7.15
C TYR A 163 -26.51 -4.20 8.21
N PRO A 164 -26.98 -5.45 8.04
CA PRO A 164 -26.51 -6.56 8.88
C PRO A 164 -25.00 -6.78 8.74
N ALA A 165 -24.35 -7.17 9.84
CA ALA A 165 -22.90 -7.41 9.87
C ALA A 165 -22.47 -8.42 8.80
N GLY A 166 -21.39 -8.06 8.10
CA GLY A 166 -20.76 -8.87 7.06
C GLY A 166 -21.48 -8.92 5.72
N THR A 167 -22.59 -8.19 5.53
CA THR A 167 -23.37 -8.23 4.28
C THR A 167 -22.97 -7.18 3.26
N HIS A 168 -22.42 -6.04 3.71
CA HIS A 168 -22.04 -4.92 2.87
C HIS A 168 -20.63 -4.46 3.20
N ARG A 169 -19.85 -4.12 2.17
CA ARG A 169 -18.60 -3.36 2.29
C ARG A 169 -18.91 -1.89 2.15
N GLN A 170 -18.53 -1.09 3.14
CA GLN A 170 -18.53 0.37 3.03
C GLN A 170 -17.21 0.88 3.59
N TYR A 171 -16.29 1.25 2.69
CA TYR A 171 -14.94 1.67 3.06
C TYR A 171 -14.96 2.80 4.10
N SER A 172 -14.27 2.59 5.23
CA SER A 172 -14.49 3.39 6.44
C SER A 172 -13.21 3.55 7.26
N ASN A 173 -12.82 4.81 7.51
CA ASN A 173 -11.75 5.12 8.46
C ASN A 173 -12.15 4.76 9.91
N PRO A 174 -13.35 5.10 10.41
CA PRO A 174 -13.82 4.64 11.72
C PRO A 174 -13.78 3.11 11.90
N SER A 175 -14.10 2.33 10.86
CA SER A 175 -14.12 0.87 10.96
C SER A 175 -12.73 0.27 11.21
N ILE A 176 -11.79 0.49 10.29
CA ILE A 176 -10.44 -0.07 10.43
C ILE A 176 -9.59 0.68 11.46
N GLY A 177 -9.92 1.95 11.73
CA GLY A 177 -9.33 2.71 12.82
C GLY A 177 -9.61 2.06 14.16
N LEU A 178 -10.87 1.69 14.43
CA LEU A 178 -11.24 0.99 15.65
C LEU A 178 -10.57 -0.38 15.73
N PHE A 179 -10.50 -1.11 14.62
CA PHE A 179 -9.74 -2.37 14.56
C PHE A 179 -8.28 -2.18 14.99
N GLY A 180 -7.56 -1.21 14.43
CA GLY A 180 -6.16 -0.93 14.79
C GLY A 180 -5.99 -0.54 16.26
N HIS A 181 -6.88 0.32 16.75
CA HIS A 181 -6.91 0.78 18.14
C HIS A 181 -7.09 -0.39 19.12
N LEU A 182 -8.11 -1.23 18.90
CA LEU A 182 -8.41 -2.37 19.76
C LEU A 182 -7.36 -3.47 19.66
N ALA A 183 -6.79 -3.69 18.46
CA ALA A 183 -5.70 -4.64 18.30
C ALA A 183 -4.47 -4.25 19.13
N ALA A 184 -4.06 -2.99 19.12
CA ALA A 184 -2.96 -2.53 19.95
C ALA A 184 -3.29 -2.66 21.46
N ASN A 185 -4.50 -2.28 21.85
CA ASN A 185 -4.98 -2.39 23.23
C ASN A 185 -5.00 -3.84 23.73
N SER A 186 -5.26 -4.83 22.86
CA SER A 186 -5.21 -6.26 23.22
C SER A 186 -3.81 -6.73 23.66
N LEU A 187 -2.76 -6.02 23.25
CA LEU A 187 -1.39 -6.24 23.70
C LEU A 187 -0.95 -5.25 24.81
N GLY A 188 -1.88 -4.46 25.35
CA GLY A 188 -1.62 -3.50 26.42
C GLY A 188 -0.75 -2.31 26.02
N GLN A 189 -0.69 -1.95 24.73
CA GLN A 189 0.10 -0.83 24.23
C GLN A 189 -0.71 0.16 23.38
N PRO A 190 -0.38 1.46 23.41
CA PRO A 190 -0.90 2.41 22.44
C PRO A 190 -0.51 2.04 21.01
N PHE A 191 -1.39 2.28 20.04
CA PHE A 191 -1.15 1.96 18.62
C PHE A 191 0.15 2.56 18.09
N GLU A 192 0.40 3.85 18.32
CA GLU A 192 1.62 4.51 17.83
C GLU A 192 2.89 3.91 18.43
N GLN A 193 2.85 3.50 19.70
CA GLN A 193 3.97 2.86 20.37
C GLN A 193 4.25 1.48 19.77
N LEU A 194 3.22 0.64 19.64
CA LEU A 194 3.38 -0.70 19.07
C LEU A 194 3.85 -0.64 17.60
N MET A 195 3.35 0.32 16.83
CA MET A 195 3.81 0.56 15.45
C MET A 195 5.28 0.97 15.42
N SER A 196 5.65 2.05 16.12
CA SER A 196 6.98 2.67 16.02
C SER A 196 8.09 1.89 16.72
N GLN A 197 7.78 1.21 17.82
CA GLN A 197 8.80 0.53 18.65
C GLN A 197 8.87 -0.98 18.40
N THR A 198 7.84 -1.57 17.79
CA THR A 198 7.82 -3.03 17.53
C THR A 198 7.69 -3.35 16.06
N LEU A 199 6.60 -2.95 15.40
CA LEU A 199 6.31 -3.45 14.05
C LEU A 199 7.28 -2.90 13.01
N LEU A 200 7.45 -1.57 12.94
CA LEU A 200 8.34 -0.94 11.96
C LEU A 200 9.81 -1.39 12.13
N PRO A 201 10.39 -1.46 13.35
CA PRO A 201 11.73 -2.01 13.55
C PRO A 201 11.87 -3.47 13.12
N LYS A 202 10.88 -4.33 13.41
CA LYS A 202 10.93 -5.75 12.97
C LYS A 202 10.83 -5.91 11.46
N LEU A 203 10.11 -5.02 10.78
CA LEU A 203 10.07 -4.95 9.32
C LEU A 203 11.35 -4.30 8.73
N GLY A 204 12.22 -3.73 9.58
CA GLY A 204 13.41 -3.01 9.15
C GLY A 204 13.09 -1.69 8.43
N LEU A 205 11.97 -1.06 8.77
CA LEU A 205 11.52 0.21 8.20
C LEU A 205 11.98 1.35 9.12
N HIS A 206 13.03 2.05 8.71
CA HIS A 206 13.70 3.07 9.54
C HIS A 206 13.41 4.50 9.10
N HIS A 207 12.73 4.67 7.95
CA HIS A 207 12.30 5.96 7.40
C HIS A 207 10.79 5.97 7.19
N THR A 208 10.07 5.34 8.12
CA THR A 208 8.60 5.23 8.14
C THR A 208 8.09 5.70 9.49
N TYR A 209 7.12 6.62 9.49
CA TYR A 209 6.73 7.36 10.69
C TYR A 209 5.22 7.60 10.77
N ILE A 210 4.64 7.55 11.98
CA ILE A 210 3.35 8.19 12.26
C ILE A 210 3.58 9.67 12.58
N GLN A 211 4.52 9.99 13.47
CA GLN A 211 4.98 11.36 13.70
C GLN A 211 6.40 11.49 13.15
N VAL A 212 6.59 12.39 12.19
CA VAL A 212 7.91 12.63 11.59
C VAL A 212 8.78 13.32 12.64
N PRO A 213 9.91 12.73 13.06
CA PRO A 213 10.79 13.37 14.03
C PRO A 213 11.50 14.57 13.42
N GLU A 214 11.94 15.51 14.25
CA GLU A 214 12.65 16.72 13.83
C GLU A 214 13.84 16.41 12.91
N SER A 215 14.61 15.35 13.23
CA SER A 215 15.76 14.90 12.44
C SER A 215 15.41 14.43 11.01
N ALA A 216 14.15 14.11 10.74
CA ALA A 216 13.66 13.67 9.43
C ALA A 216 12.78 14.72 8.73
N MET A 217 12.50 15.87 9.37
CA MET A 217 11.67 16.93 8.79
C MET A 217 12.24 17.50 7.49
N VAL A 218 13.58 17.49 7.36
CA VAL A 218 14.27 17.88 6.12
C VAL A 218 13.85 17.02 4.92
N ASN A 219 13.44 15.77 5.13
CA ASN A 219 13.01 14.87 4.07
C ASN A 219 11.49 14.91 3.84
N TYR A 220 10.73 15.66 4.65
CA TYR A 220 9.28 15.65 4.58
C TYR A 220 8.75 16.61 3.51
N ALA A 221 8.25 16.05 2.41
CA ALA A 221 7.62 16.82 1.35
C ALA A 221 6.45 17.68 1.87
N TYR A 222 6.17 18.76 1.15
CA TYR A 222 4.87 19.42 1.22
C TYR A 222 3.96 18.83 0.17
N GLY A 223 2.71 18.54 0.54
CA GLY A 223 1.65 18.21 -0.39
C GLY A 223 1.13 19.47 -1.06
N TYR A 224 0.60 19.37 -2.27
CA TYR A 224 -0.02 20.51 -2.95
C TYR A 224 -1.51 20.23 -3.20
N SER A 225 -2.36 21.05 -2.58
CA SER A 225 -3.81 20.91 -2.64
C SER A 225 -4.35 21.15 -4.07
N LYS A 226 -5.65 20.93 -4.26
CA LYS A 226 -6.34 21.26 -5.52
C LYS A 226 -6.29 22.77 -5.84
N GLU A 227 -6.22 23.63 -4.81
CA GLU A 227 -5.97 25.07 -4.90
C GLU A 227 -4.47 25.43 -5.08
N ASP A 228 -3.62 24.42 -5.27
CA ASP A 228 -2.17 24.55 -5.47
C ASP A 228 -1.41 25.16 -4.28
N LYS A 229 -1.96 25.05 -3.06
CA LYS A 229 -1.34 25.51 -1.82
C LYS A 229 -0.52 24.39 -1.16
N PRO A 230 0.62 24.71 -0.52
CA PRO A 230 1.35 23.74 0.29
C PRO A 230 0.51 23.33 1.51
N VAL A 231 0.37 22.03 1.74
CA VAL A 231 -0.43 21.45 2.83
C VAL A 231 0.27 20.21 3.39
N ARG A 232 -0.03 19.91 4.66
CA ARG A 232 0.24 18.63 5.31
C ARG A 232 -1.01 18.15 6.04
N VAL A 233 -1.12 16.85 6.28
CA VAL A 233 -2.23 16.22 6.99
C VAL A 233 -2.36 16.79 8.39
N THR A 234 -3.60 17.09 8.78
CA THR A 234 -3.94 17.51 10.13
C THR A 234 -4.15 16.29 11.03
N PRO A 235 -3.82 16.38 12.33
CA PRO A 235 -4.21 15.37 13.31
C PRO A 235 -5.73 15.15 13.32
N GLY A 236 -6.16 13.95 13.70
CA GLY A 236 -7.56 13.59 13.83
C GLY A 236 -7.74 12.31 14.61
N VAL A 237 -8.96 12.05 15.07
CA VAL A 237 -9.31 10.82 15.78
C VAL A 237 -9.03 9.61 14.90
N LEU A 238 -8.22 8.68 15.43
CA LEU A 238 -7.74 7.48 14.73
C LEU A 238 -6.99 7.76 13.40
N ALA A 239 -6.41 8.94 13.26
CA ALA A 239 -5.63 9.30 12.09
C ALA A 239 -4.41 8.37 11.91
N ALA A 240 -3.75 8.01 13.02
CA ALA A 240 -2.59 7.12 13.02
C ALA A 240 -2.90 5.77 12.34
N GLU A 241 -4.03 5.16 12.71
CA GLU A 241 -4.52 3.88 12.22
C GLU A 241 -5.04 3.98 10.77
N ALA A 242 -5.71 5.08 10.42
CA ALA A 242 -6.41 5.18 9.15
C ALA A 242 -5.55 5.73 8.01
N TYR A 243 -4.72 6.74 8.26
CA TYR A 243 -4.03 7.48 7.19
C TYR A 243 -2.72 8.18 7.63
N GLY A 244 -2.17 7.81 8.79
CA GLY A 244 -1.14 8.58 9.48
C GLY A 244 0.29 8.34 9.04
N ILE A 245 0.57 7.37 8.17
CA ILE A 245 1.96 7.01 7.81
C ILE A 245 2.58 8.02 6.83
N LYS A 246 3.82 8.40 7.13
CA LYS A 246 4.75 9.08 6.24
C LYS A 246 5.93 8.16 5.98
N THR A 247 6.30 7.96 4.72
CA THR A 247 7.42 7.09 4.34
C THR A 247 7.98 7.47 2.97
N GLY A 248 9.20 7.02 2.68
CA GLY A 248 9.82 7.11 1.36
C GLY A 248 9.48 5.93 0.46
N SER A 249 9.80 6.04 -0.82
CA SER A 249 9.57 4.93 -1.77
C SER A 249 10.50 3.74 -1.50
N ALA A 250 11.70 3.96 -0.93
CA ALA A 250 12.61 2.90 -0.51
C ALA A 250 12.02 2.01 0.59
N ASP A 251 11.58 2.61 1.70
CA ASP A 251 10.99 1.87 2.81
C ASP A 251 9.66 1.20 2.41
N LEU A 252 8.83 1.88 1.62
CA LEU A 252 7.56 1.30 1.20
C LEU A 252 7.74 0.15 0.19
N LEU A 253 8.77 0.20 -0.67
CA LEU A 253 9.12 -0.94 -1.52
C LEU A 253 9.65 -2.11 -0.69
N LYS A 254 10.47 -1.85 0.35
CA LYS A 254 10.91 -2.87 1.30
C LYS A 254 9.73 -3.52 2.04
N PHE A 255 8.69 -2.76 2.36
CA PHE A 255 7.45 -3.34 2.90
C PHE A 255 6.71 -4.21 1.86
N ALA A 256 6.68 -3.81 0.59
CA ALA A 256 6.12 -4.64 -0.48
C ALA A 256 6.94 -5.92 -0.70
N GLU A 257 8.27 -5.86 -0.64
CA GLU A 257 9.18 -7.02 -0.67
C GLU A 257 8.89 -8.00 0.48
N ALA A 258 8.70 -7.49 1.70
CA ALA A 258 8.30 -8.32 2.84
C ALA A 258 6.98 -9.06 2.56
N ASN A 259 6.03 -8.40 1.89
CA ASN A 259 4.77 -9.02 1.49
C ASN A 259 4.90 -10.04 0.33
N MET A 260 6.06 -10.17 -0.32
CA MET A 260 6.28 -11.19 -1.36
C MET A 260 7.15 -12.37 -0.89
N GLY A 261 7.75 -12.26 0.31
CA GLY A 261 8.65 -13.30 0.81
C GLY A 261 9.46 -12.87 2.02
N TYR A 262 8.82 -12.65 3.17
CA TYR A 262 9.51 -12.28 4.40
C TYR A 262 10.23 -13.47 5.07
N GLN A 263 11.53 -13.29 5.36
CA GLN A 263 12.38 -14.29 6.04
C GLN A 263 12.85 -13.86 7.44
N GLY A 264 12.31 -12.77 7.99
CA GLY A 264 12.70 -12.25 9.31
C GLY A 264 11.93 -12.90 10.48
N ASP A 265 11.46 -12.07 11.40
CA ASP A 265 10.72 -12.50 12.60
C ASP A 265 9.51 -13.38 12.27
N ALA A 266 9.42 -14.57 12.87
CA ALA A 266 8.38 -15.55 12.55
C ALA A 266 6.96 -15.03 12.82
N ALA A 267 6.76 -14.22 13.87
CA ALA A 267 5.44 -13.67 14.16
C ALA A 267 5.06 -12.58 13.15
N VAL A 268 6.01 -11.77 12.70
CA VAL A 268 5.78 -10.80 11.60
C VAL A 268 5.52 -11.53 10.28
N LYS A 269 6.20 -12.64 10.00
CA LYS A 269 5.93 -13.48 8.83
C LYS A 269 4.48 -13.98 8.83
N SER A 270 4.02 -14.54 9.95
CA SER A 270 2.64 -14.99 10.12
C SER A 270 1.64 -13.83 10.02
N ALA A 271 1.97 -12.66 10.56
CA ALA A 271 1.13 -11.47 10.46
C ALA A 271 0.95 -11.02 9.01
N ILE A 272 2.04 -10.94 8.24
CA ILE A 272 2.02 -10.62 6.81
C ILE A 272 1.13 -11.63 6.06
N ALA A 273 1.37 -12.93 6.26
CA ALA A 273 0.57 -13.98 5.61
C ALA A 273 -0.93 -13.87 5.95
N LEU A 274 -1.27 -13.52 7.19
CA LEU A 274 -2.66 -13.34 7.61
C LEU A 274 -3.33 -12.16 6.89
N THR A 275 -2.59 -11.11 6.53
CA THR A 275 -3.15 -10.00 5.73
C THR A 275 -3.59 -10.41 4.33
N HIS A 276 -3.07 -11.53 3.82
CA HIS A 276 -3.43 -12.09 2.52
C HIS A 276 -4.63 -13.05 2.59
N THR A 277 -5.30 -13.13 3.73
CA THR A 277 -6.57 -13.84 3.88
C THR A 277 -7.69 -13.00 3.29
N GLY A 278 -8.45 -13.57 2.36
CA GLY A 278 -9.66 -12.98 1.78
C GLY A 278 -10.90 -13.38 2.56
N PHE A 279 -11.83 -12.43 2.75
CA PHE A 279 -13.05 -12.62 3.52
C PHE A 279 -14.32 -12.64 2.65
N TYR A 280 -14.32 -11.81 1.61
CA TYR A 280 -15.41 -11.69 0.64
C TYR A 280 -14.90 -11.00 -0.63
N SER A 281 -15.74 -10.96 -1.67
CA SER A 281 -15.46 -10.20 -2.89
C SER A 281 -16.54 -9.17 -3.24
N VAL A 282 -16.13 -8.08 -3.91
CA VAL A 282 -17.00 -7.10 -4.57
C VAL A 282 -16.54 -7.01 -6.03
N GLY A 283 -17.35 -7.56 -6.94
CA GLY A 283 -16.86 -7.88 -8.28
C GLY A 283 -15.63 -8.79 -8.22
N ASP A 284 -14.60 -8.46 -8.99
CA ASP A 284 -13.35 -9.22 -9.05
C ASP A 284 -12.35 -8.90 -7.91
N MET A 285 -12.64 -7.88 -7.09
CA MET A 285 -11.80 -7.51 -5.96
C MET A 285 -12.14 -8.39 -4.76
N THR A 286 -11.14 -9.07 -4.20
CA THR A 286 -11.25 -9.76 -2.90
C THR A 286 -10.66 -8.88 -1.80
N GLN A 287 -11.45 -8.62 -0.76
CA GLN A 287 -11.02 -7.86 0.41
C GLN A 287 -10.24 -8.75 1.39
N GLY A 288 -9.00 -8.36 1.70
CA GLY A 288 -8.23 -8.90 2.81
C GLY A 288 -8.10 -7.92 3.98
N LEU A 289 -7.12 -8.13 4.85
CA LEU A 289 -6.82 -7.16 5.92
C LEU A 289 -5.92 -6.07 5.35
N GLY A 290 -6.46 -4.87 5.16
CA GLY A 290 -5.75 -3.76 4.54
C GLY A 290 -5.62 -3.92 3.02
N TRP A 291 -4.96 -4.98 2.55
CA TRP A 291 -4.79 -5.26 1.12
C TRP A 291 -6.10 -5.63 0.42
N GLU A 292 -6.24 -5.15 -0.81
CA GLU A 292 -7.27 -5.56 -1.78
C GLU A 292 -6.56 -6.37 -2.88
N SER A 293 -7.16 -7.46 -3.38
CA SER A 293 -6.45 -8.34 -4.32
C SER A 293 -7.29 -8.86 -5.47
N TYR A 294 -6.62 -9.16 -6.57
CA TYR A 294 -7.19 -9.67 -7.83
C TYR A 294 -6.42 -10.92 -8.28
N ALA A 295 -7.08 -11.82 -9.01
CA ALA A 295 -6.36 -12.89 -9.69
C ALA A 295 -5.35 -12.29 -10.69
N TYR A 296 -4.19 -12.92 -10.89
CA TYR A 296 -3.17 -12.44 -11.84
C TYR A 296 -2.88 -13.49 -12.92
N PRO A 297 -2.87 -13.13 -14.22
CA PRO A 297 -2.97 -11.78 -14.80
C PRO A 297 -4.34 -11.10 -14.59
N VAL A 298 -4.33 -9.77 -14.43
CA VAL A 298 -5.53 -8.93 -14.28
C VAL A 298 -5.61 -7.92 -15.42
N THR A 299 -6.81 -7.68 -15.94
CA THR A 299 -7.04 -6.65 -16.97
C THR A 299 -7.01 -5.25 -16.34
N GLU A 300 -6.63 -4.23 -17.13
CA GLU A 300 -6.71 -2.83 -16.68
C GLU A 300 -8.15 -2.48 -16.27
N GLN A 301 -9.15 -2.91 -17.05
CA GLN A 301 -10.56 -2.63 -16.79
C GLN A 301 -11.03 -3.20 -15.44
N THR A 302 -10.67 -4.44 -15.13
CA THR A 302 -10.99 -5.07 -13.83
C THR A 302 -10.34 -4.31 -12.68
N LEU A 303 -9.06 -3.95 -12.82
CA LEU A 303 -8.32 -3.25 -11.78
C LEU A 303 -8.87 -1.82 -11.56
N LEU A 304 -9.27 -1.14 -12.63
CA LEU A 304 -9.94 0.16 -12.58
C LEU A 304 -11.29 0.08 -11.88
N ALA A 305 -12.13 -0.90 -12.25
CA ALA A 305 -13.46 -1.07 -11.65
C ALA A 305 -13.37 -1.28 -10.13
N GLY A 306 -12.43 -2.11 -9.67
CA GLY A 306 -12.27 -2.37 -8.24
C GLY A 306 -11.70 -1.19 -7.44
N ASN A 307 -11.01 -0.24 -8.10
CA ASN A 307 -10.49 0.98 -7.47
C ASN A 307 -11.37 2.22 -7.74
N ALA A 308 -12.52 2.04 -8.41
CA ALA A 308 -13.40 3.14 -8.80
C ALA A 308 -14.18 3.72 -7.60
N PRO A 309 -14.73 4.94 -7.74
CA PRO A 309 -15.60 5.52 -6.71
C PRO A 309 -16.82 4.67 -6.36
N ALA A 310 -17.35 3.91 -7.31
CA ALA A 310 -18.47 2.98 -7.07
C ALA A 310 -18.14 1.92 -6.01
N VAL A 311 -16.87 1.51 -5.88
CA VAL A 311 -16.44 0.54 -4.86
C VAL A 311 -15.91 1.24 -3.61
N SER A 312 -15.25 2.40 -3.75
CA SER A 312 -14.55 3.07 -2.63
C SER A 312 -15.39 4.10 -1.86
N PHE A 313 -16.43 4.68 -2.47
CA PHE A 313 -17.27 5.72 -1.84
C PHE A 313 -18.73 5.30 -1.63
N GLN A 314 -19.13 4.11 -2.09
CA GLN A 314 -20.49 3.59 -1.94
C GLN A 314 -20.48 2.28 -1.16
N ALA A 315 -21.58 2.00 -0.45
CA ALA A 315 -21.79 0.69 0.15
C ALA A 315 -22.11 -0.32 -0.94
N ASN A 316 -21.47 -1.48 -0.89
CA ASN A 316 -21.64 -2.56 -1.87
C ASN A 316 -22.02 -3.86 -1.15
N PRO A 317 -23.07 -4.58 -1.59
CA PRO A 317 -23.29 -5.94 -1.10
C PRO A 317 -22.09 -6.82 -1.46
N VAL A 318 -21.74 -7.75 -0.59
CA VAL A 318 -20.54 -8.60 -0.77
C VAL A 318 -20.90 -10.04 -1.13
N THR A 319 -20.06 -10.67 -1.94
CA THR A 319 -20.06 -12.13 -2.09
C THR A 319 -19.23 -12.73 -0.96
N ARG A 320 -19.88 -13.15 0.13
CA ARG A 320 -19.20 -13.71 1.31
C ARG A 320 -18.55 -15.05 0.99
N PHE A 321 -17.37 -15.31 1.55
CA PHE A 321 -16.84 -16.65 1.62
C PHE A 321 -17.45 -17.40 2.80
N ALA A 322 -17.64 -18.71 2.67
CA ALA A 322 -18.13 -19.54 3.78
C ALA A 322 -17.16 -19.51 4.97
N VAL A 323 -15.86 -19.49 4.67
CA VAL A 323 -14.76 -19.30 5.63
C VAL A 323 -13.72 -18.37 5.01
N PRO A 324 -13.03 -17.53 5.79
CA PRO A 324 -11.88 -16.77 5.30
C PRO A 324 -10.83 -17.71 4.69
N LYS A 325 -10.20 -17.28 3.59
CA LYS A 325 -9.28 -18.13 2.81
C LYS A 325 -7.98 -17.40 2.48
N ALA A 326 -6.83 -18.06 2.65
CA ALA A 326 -5.56 -17.56 2.15
C ALA A 326 -5.59 -17.45 0.61
N MET A 327 -5.33 -16.26 0.09
CA MET A 327 -5.54 -15.96 -1.33
C MET A 327 -4.38 -16.40 -2.24
N GLY A 328 -3.18 -16.56 -1.67
CA GLY A 328 -2.00 -17.12 -2.33
C GLY A 328 -1.26 -16.16 -3.26
N GLU A 329 -0.12 -16.64 -3.78
CA GLU A 329 0.90 -15.80 -4.42
C GLU A 329 0.56 -15.34 -5.86
N GLN A 330 -0.31 -16.06 -6.57
CA GLN A 330 -0.67 -15.77 -7.97
C GLN A 330 -1.78 -14.70 -8.07
N ARG A 331 -1.53 -13.56 -7.43
CA ARG A 331 -2.47 -12.45 -7.29
C ARG A 331 -1.77 -11.11 -7.37
N LEU A 332 -2.49 -10.10 -7.84
CA LEU A 332 -2.09 -8.71 -7.68
C LEU A 332 -2.75 -8.17 -6.42
N TYR A 333 -1.93 -7.80 -5.44
CA TYR A 333 -2.35 -7.08 -4.24
C TYR A 333 -2.12 -5.60 -4.47
N ASN A 334 -3.05 -4.74 -4.05
CA ASN A 334 -2.86 -3.31 -4.16
C ASN A 334 -3.49 -2.52 -3.00
N LYS A 335 -3.07 -1.26 -2.91
CA LYS A 335 -3.78 -0.25 -2.13
C LYS A 335 -3.58 1.16 -2.67
N THR A 336 -4.67 1.91 -2.72
CA THR A 336 -4.67 3.37 -2.96
C THR A 336 -4.66 4.15 -1.65
N GLY A 337 -4.03 5.33 -1.66
CA GLY A 337 -4.13 6.27 -0.56
C GLY A 337 -3.96 7.72 -0.97
N SER A 338 -4.67 8.61 -0.29
CA SER A 338 -4.61 10.05 -0.54
C SER A 338 -4.78 10.82 0.76
N THR A 339 -4.22 12.03 0.78
CA THR A 339 -4.55 13.09 1.75
C THR A 339 -4.90 14.37 0.97
N GLY A 340 -5.02 15.52 1.64
CA GLY A 340 -5.37 16.78 0.97
C GLY A 340 -4.37 17.22 -0.11
N GLY A 341 -3.10 16.83 0.01
CA GLY A 341 -2.04 17.22 -0.92
C GLY A 341 -1.22 16.07 -1.47
N PHE A 342 -1.56 14.81 -1.19
CA PHE A 342 -0.75 13.65 -1.59
C PHE A 342 -1.57 12.56 -2.25
N GLY A 343 -0.90 11.79 -3.10
CA GLY A 343 -1.45 10.63 -3.79
C GLY A 343 -0.44 9.49 -3.83
N ALA A 344 -0.85 8.33 -3.31
CA ALA A 344 -0.07 7.12 -3.24
C ALA A 344 -0.79 5.94 -3.91
N TYR A 345 0.01 5.02 -4.45
CA TYR A 345 -0.42 3.71 -4.94
C TYR A 345 0.69 2.70 -4.72
N VAL A 346 0.31 1.51 -4.26
CA VAL A 346 1.22 0.36 -4.14
C VAL A 346 0.53 -0.84 -4.75
N ALA A 347 1.27 -1.64 -5.53
CA ALA A 347 0.82 -2.94 -6.00
C ALA A 347 1.99 -3.93 -6.11
N PHE A 348 1.72 -5.21 -5.91
CA PHE A 348 2.72 -6.27 -6.03
C PHE A 348 2.09 -7.61 -6.42
N VAL A 349 2.90 -8.47 -7.06
CA VAL A 349 2.53 -9.82 -7.49
C VAL A 349 3.57 -10.81 -6.97
N PRO A 350 3.32 -11.47 -5.83
CA PRO A 350 4.32 -12.33 -5.20
C PRO A 350 4.87 -13.43 -6.10
N ALA A 351 4.01 -14.16 -6.82
CA ALA A 351 4.42 -15.24 -7.73
C ALA A 351 5.22 -14.77 -8.96
N ARG A 352 5.40 -13.46 -9.14
CA ARG A 352 6.23 -12.87 -10.19
C ARG A 352 7.42 -12.09 -9.63
N GLY A 353 7.50 -11.90 -8.31
CA GLY A 353 8.56 -11.09 -7.69
C GLY A 353 8.59 -9.65 -8.20
N ILE A 354 7.43 -9.09 -8.57
CA ILE A 354 7.31 -7.72 -9.08
C ILE A 354 6.47 -6.85 -8.15
N ALA A 355 6.89 -5.61 -7.98
CA ALA A 355 6.16 -4.61 -7.22
C ALA A 355 6.34 -3.21 -7.81
N ILE A 356 5.41 -2.33 -7.49
CA ILE A 356 5.48 -0.90 -7.78
C ILE A 356 4.95 -0.08 -6.60
N VAL A 357 5.67 0.98 -6.29
CA VAL A 357 5.30 2.05 -5.36
C VAL A 357 5.33 3.36 -6.14
N MET A 358 4.26 4.15 -6.03
CA MET A 358 4.17 5.50 -6.62
C MET A 358 3.70 6.48 -5.55
N LEU A 359 4.55 7.42 -5.18
CA LEU A 359 4.27 8.44 -4.15
C LEU A 359 4.39 9.83 -4.76
N ALA A 360 3.34 10.64 -4.67
CA ALA A 360 3.33 11.99 -5.20
C ALA A 360 2.81 13.01 -4.19
N ASN A 361 3.37 14.21 -4.25
CA ASN A 361 2.89 15.36 -3.48
C ASN A 361 1.78 16.15 -4.20
N ARG A 362 0.87 15.41 -4.83
CA ARG A 362 -0.43 15.89 -5.29
C ARG A 362 -1.45 14.78 -5.16
N ASN A 363 -2.67 15.09 -4.73
CA ASN A 363 -3.78 14.14 -4.82
C ASN A 363 -4.35 14.13 -6.25
N TYR A 364 -3.75 13.34 -7.14
CA TYR A 364 -4.18 13.16 -8.54
C TYR A 364 -5.11 11.93 -8.70
N PRO A 365 -5.88 11.80 -9.79
CA PRO A 365 -6.91 10.77 -9.93
C PRO A 365 -6.40 9.34 -9.73
N ILE A 366 -7.16 8.52 -8.99
CA ILE A 366 -6.84 7.09 -8.75
C ILE A 366 -6.74 6.32 -10.07
N GLU A 367 -7.63 6.59 -11.03
CA GLU A 367 -7.60 5.99 -12.36
C GLU A 367 -6.23 6.12 -13.03
N ALA A 368 -5.62 7.31 -12.98
CA ALA A 368 -4.30 7.55 -13.56
C ALA A 368 -3.21 6.72 -12.86
N ARG A 369 -3.31 6.55 -11.53
CA ARG A 369 -2.39 5.70 -10.75
C ARG A 369 -2.46 4.26 -11.23
N VAL A 370 -3.68 3.75 -11.36
CA VAL A 370 -3.95 2.36 -11.75
C VAL A 370 -3.48 2.09 -13.18
N LYS A 371 -3.79 2.98 -14.13
CA LYS A 371 -3.34 2.86 -15.53
C LYS A 371 -1.82 2.84 -15.64
N ALA A 372 -1.15 3.80 -14.99
CA ALA A 372 0.31 3.86 -15.00
C ALA A 372 0.94 2.61 -14.36
N ALA A 373 0.44 2.18 -13.21
CA ALA A 373 0.95 1.00 -12.52
C ALA A 373 0.69 -0.31 -13.29
N HIS A 374 -0.49 -0.46 -13.90
CA HIS A 374 -0.82 -1.61 -14.73
C HIS A 374 0.10 -1.72 -15.94
N ALA A 375 0.35 -0.60 -16.63
CA ALA A 375 1.27 -0.54 -17.75
C ALA A 375 2.71 -0.90 -17.35
N ILE A 376 3.22 -0.35 -16.23
CA ILE A 376 4.57 -0.67 -15.73
C ILE A 376 4.66 -2.14 -15.29
N LEU A 377 3.71 -2.64 -14.50
CA LEU A 377 3.71 -4.03 -14.04
C LEU A 377 3.59 -5.03 -15.19
N SER A 378 2.87 -4.69 -16.26
CA SER A 378 2.77 -5.54 -17.45
C SER A 378 4.13 -5.70 -18.12
N GLN A 379 4.92 -4.63 -18.21
CA GLN A 379 6.28 -4.69 -18.74
C GLN A 379 7.26 -5.40 -17.81
N LEU A 380 7.07 -5.29 -16.49
CA LEU A 380 7.86 -6.04 -15.51
C LEU A 380 7.54 -7.54 -15.51
N ALA A 381 6.39 -7.94 -16.06
CA ALA A 381 5.99 -9.34 -16.10
C ALA A 381 6.51 -10.07 -17.35
N GLU A 382 7.01 -9.33 -18.34
CA GLU A 382 7.85 -9.84 -19.42
C GLU A 382 9.24 -10.23 -18.88
#